data_AF-A0A165GTA1-F1
#
_entry.id   AF-A0A165GTA1-F1
#
_cell.length_a   1.000
_cell.length_b   1.000
_cell.length_c   1.000
_cell.angle_alpha   90.00
_cell.angle_beta   90.00
_cell.angle_gamma   90.00
#
_symmetry.space_group_name_H-M   'P 1'
#
loop_
_entity.id
_entity.type
_entity.pdbx_description
1 polymer ?
#
loop_
_entity_poly.entity_id
_entity_poly.type
_entity_poly.pdbx_seq_one_letter_code
_entity_poly.pdbx_strand_id
1 'polypeptide(L)'
;MIAKQIQRDIEEINYWDARVLRMDSCFFGDEVAIVFEDTDENIKVLFTGCSVFSFKTHVNDRLKPLKELVKSQIPYFIQDIEIEDIQVEGKSLLKCKIQMPPLDVELVCSNIILERISKDEAPDIHSNYF
;
A
#
# COMPACT_ATOMS: atom_id res chain seq x y z
N MET A 1 -7.79 -2.17 -20.73
CA MET A 1 -7.45 -0.91 -20.03
C MET A 1 -6.42 -1.25 -18.99
N ILE A 2 -5.50 -0.33 -18.66
CA ILE A 2 -4.31 -0.65 -17.85
C ILE A 2 -4.73 -1.02 -16.44
N ALA A 3 -5.66 -0.26 -15.83
CA ALA A 3 -6.14 -0.57 -14.48
C ALA A 3 -6.73 -1.98 -14.37
N LYS A 4 -7.52 -2.42 -15.36
CA LYS A 4 -8.10 -3.79 -15.37
C LYS A 4 -7.05 -4.90 -15.42
N GLN A 5 -5.90 -4.66 -16.04
CA GLN A 5 -4.82 -5.65 -16.05
C GLN A 5 -4.17 -5.71 -14.67
N ILE A 6 -3.80 -4.56 -14.11
CA ILE A 6 -3.16 -4.47 -12.80
C ILE A 6 -4.09 -4.99 -11.68
N GLN A 7 -5.39 -4.73 -11.78
CA GLN A 7 -6.41 -5.26 -10.87
C GLN A 7 -6.44 -6.80 -10.89
N ARG A 8 -6.32 -7.42 -12.07
CA ARG A 8 -6.24 -8.89 -12.16
C ARG A 8 -4.93 -9.42 -11.59
N ASP A 9 -3.82 -8.78 -11.96
CA ASP A 9 -2.49 -9.19 -11.51
C ASP A 9 -2.38 -9.14 -9.98
N ILE A 10 -3.02 -8.15 -9.33
CA ILE A 10 -3.04 -8.06 -7.86
C ILE A 10 -4.03 -9.04 -7.23
N GLU A 11 -5.21 -9.29 -7.82
CA GLU A 11 -6.17 -10.28 -7.33
C GLU A 11 -5.60 -11.71 -7.37
N GLU A 12 -4.75 -12.04 -8.34
CA GLU A 12 -4.05 -13.34 -8.41
C GLU A 12 -3.10 -13.60 -7.24
N ILE A 13 -2.68 -12.55 -6.53
CA ILE A 13 -1.81 -12.64 -5.34
C ILE A 13 -2.59 -13.09 -4.11
N ASN A 14 -3.93 -13.02 -4.11
CA ASN A 14 -4.78 -13.30 -2.96
C ASN A 14 -4.40 -12.45 -1.73
N TYR A 15 -4.26 -11.14 -1.93
CA TYR A 15 -3.82 -10.19 -0.90
C TYR A 15 -4.81 -9.98 0.26
N TRP A 16 -6.02 -10.55 0.20
CA TRP A 16 -7.01 -10.43 1.28
C TRP A 16 -6.43 -10.95 2.58
N ASP A 17 -6.46 -10.12 3.63
CA ASP A 17 -5.83 -10.38 4.92
C ASP A 17 -4.29 -10.51 4.86
N ALA A 18 -3.64 -10.02 3.80
CA ALA A 18 -2.19 -9.91 3.76
C ALA A 18 -1.72 -8.80 4.70
N ARG A 19 -0.71 -9.11 5.51
CA ARG A 19 -0.14 -8.16 6.46
C ARG A 19 0.73 -7.14 5.74
N VAL A 20 0.43 -5.86 5.91
CA VAL A 20 1.29 -4.76 5.47
C VAL A 20 2.48 -4.66 6.40
N LEU A 21 3.66 -4.75 5.80
CA LEU A 21 4.95 -4.66 6.48
C LEU A 21 5.46 -3.22 6.52
N ARG A 22 5.27 -2.49 5.43
CA ARG A 22 5.80 -1.14 5.27
C ARG A 22 4.98 -0.32 4.28
N MET A 23 4.93 0.98 4.54
CA MET A 23 4.48 1.99 3.59
C MET A 23 5.44 3.17 3.64
N ASP A 24 6.05 3.50 2.50
CA ASP A 24 6.96 4.62 2.36
C ASP A 24 6.46 5.63 1.34
N SER A 25 6.79 6.90 1.55
CA SER A 25 6.62 7.97 0.57
C SER A 25 7.96 8.64 0.35
N CYS A 26 8.38 8.71 -0.91
CA CYS A 26 9.65 9.27 -1.34
C CYS A 26 9.41 10.47 -2.29
N PHE A 27 10.45 11.27 -2.52
CA PHE A 27 10.44 12.37 -3.50
C PHE A 27 9.21 13.30 -3.39
N PHE A 28 8.88 13.73 -2.17
CA PHE A 28 7.71 14.59 -1.89
C PHE A 28 6.36 13.98 -2.30
N GLY A 29 6.26 12.64 -2.27
CA GLY A 29 5.04 11.92 -2.61
C GLY A 29 4.90 11.61 -4.10
N ASP A 30 5.91 11.88 -4.92
CA ASP A 30 5.95 11.41 -6.32
C ASP A 30 5.98 9.88 -6.40
N GLU A 31 6.66 9.24 -5.43
CA GLU A 31 6.69 7.80 -5.27
C GLU A 31 6.11 7.35 -3.93
N VAL A 32 5.29 6.32 -3.97
CA VAL A 32 4.76 5.63 -2.79
C VAL A 32 4.99 4.14 -2.96
N ALA A 33 5.48 3.46 -1.93
CA ALA A 33 5.67 2.02 -1.94
C ALA A 33 4.93 1.38 -0.78
N ILE A 34 4.19 0.31 -1.06
CA ILE A 34 3.53 -0.51 -0.03
C ILE A 34 4.07 -1.93 -0.16
N VAL A 35 4.52 -2.50 0.96
CA VAL A 35 5.03 -3.87 1.03
C VAL A 35 4.14 -4.68 1.94
N PHE A 36 3.71 -5.86 1.49
CA PHE A 36 2.92 -6.81 2.28
C PHE A 36 3.41 -8.24 2.11
N GLU A 37 3.06 -9.08 3.09
CA GLU A 37 3.44 -10.49 3.14
C GLU A 37 2.74 -11.32 2.05
N ASP A 38 3.48 -12.23 1.44
CA ASP A 38 2.98 -13.38 0.67
C ASP A 38 3.74 -14.66 1.11
N THR A 39 3.32 -15.82 0.62
CA THR A 39 3.73 -17.15 1.12
C THR A 39 5.24 -17.35 1.06
N ASP A 40 5.85 -17.11 -0.10
CA ASP A 40 7.28 -17.38 -0.35
C ASP A 40 8.12 -16.11 -0.39
N GLU A 41 7.58 -15.04 -0.98
CA GLU A 41 8.21 -13.72 -1.14
C GLU A 41 7.27 -12.65 -0.57
N ASN A 42 7.77 -11.43 -0.39
CA ASN A 42 6.89 -10.30 -0.11
C ASN A 42 6.49 -9.63 -1.43
N ILE A 43 5.37 -8.93 -1.42
CA ILE A 43 4.90 -8.16 -2.56
C ILE A 43 5.12 -6.69 -2.28
N LYS A 44 5.70 -6.00 -3.25
CA LYS A 44 5.84 -4.56 -3.27
C LYS A 44 4.98 -3.98 -4.39
N VAL A 45 4.10 -3.07 -4.02
CA VAL A 45 3.35 -2.22 -4.96
C VAL A 45 4.01 -0.86 -4.97
N LEU A 46 4.61 -0.50 -6.10
CA LEU A 46 5.28 0.77 -6.32
C LEU A 46 4.41 1.68 -7.20
N PHE A 47 4.08 2.84 -6.67
CA PHE A 47 3.35 3.91 -7.35
C PHE A 47 4.33 5.01 -7.72
N THR A 48 4.31 5.49 -8.98
CA THR A 48 5.21 6.54 -9.44
C THR A 48 4.50 7.61 -10.28
N GLY A 49 5.06 8.83 -10.29
CA GLY A 49 4.44 9.98 -10.94
C GLY A 49 3.10 10.33 -10.30
N CYS A 50 3.05 10.30 -8.97
CA CYS A 50 1.85 10.53 -8.18
C CYS A 50 1.53 12.04 -8.04
N SER A 51 0.28 12.38 -8.32
CA SER A 51 -0.23 13.77 -8.30
C SER A 51 -1.24 14.01 -7.17
N VAL A 52 -1.86 12.94 -6.66
CA VAL A 52 -2.70 12.96 -5.48
C VAL A 52 -2.30 11.79 -4.60
N PHE A 53 -2.08 12.06 -3.32
CA PHE A 53 -1.89 11.04 -2.30
C PHE A 53 -2.54 11.52 -1.01
N SER A 54 -3.40 10.68 -0.43
CA SER A 54 -4.12 11.00 0.78
C SER A 54 -4.22 9.80 1.72
N PHE A 55 -4.15 10.09 3.02
CA PHE A 55 -4.19 9.12 4.09
C PHE A 55 -5.31 9.52 5.04
N LYS A 56 -6.26 8.61 5.27
CA LYS A 56 -7.34 8.83 6.22
C LYS A 56 -7.23 7.83 7.36
N THR A 57 -7.28 8.34 8.58
CA THR A 57 -7.18 7.54 9.80
C THR A 57 -8.28 7.96 10.74
N HIS A 58 -8.77 7.03 11.56
CA HIS A 58 -9.77 7.38 12.56
C HIS A 58 -9.10 7.97 13.80
N VAL A 59 -9.67 9.05 14.36
CA VAL A 59 -9.10 9.76 15.53
C VAL A 59 -8.87 8.80 16.70
N ASN A 60 -9.82 7.89 16.95
CA ASN A 60 -9.70 6.91 18.04
C ASN A 60 -8.50 5.97 17.88
N ASP A 61 -8.11 5.64 16.65
CA ASP A 61 -6.96 4.76 16.35
C ASP A 61 -5.61 5.49 16.50
N ARG A 62 -5.65 6.79 16.82
CA ARG A 62 -4.48 7.66 16.97
C ARG A 62 -4.38 8.27 18.37
N LEU A 63 -5.35 8.01 19.25
CA LEU A 63 -5.31 8.46 20.65
C LEU A 63 -4.16 7.83 21.44
N LYS A 64 -3.74 6.63 21.04
CA LYS A 64 -2.53 5.98 21.54
C LYS A 64 -1.52 5.86 20.40
N PRO A 65 -0.22 6.14 20.63
CA PRO A 65 0.79 5.94 19.61
C PRO A 65 0.80 4.48 19.14
N LEU A 66 0.66 4.25 17.83
CA LEU A 66 0.67 2.89 17.26
C LEU A 66 1.96 2.13 17.58
N LYS A 67 3.07 2.85 17.75
CA LYS A 67 4.37 2.28 18.16
C LYS A 67 4.36 1.61 19.54
N GLU A 68 3.37 1.92 20.37
CA GLU A 68 3.21 1.35 21.72
C GLU A 68 2.28 0.12 21.71
N LEU A 69 1.67 -0.20 20.57
CA LEU A 69 0.88 -1.41 20.38
C LEU A 69 1.82 -2.57 20.05
N VAL A 70 1.56 -3.76 20.61
CA VAL A 70 2.33 -4.96 20.23
C VAL A 70 1.95 -5.43 18.82
N LYS A 71 2.85 -6.16 18.15
CA LYS A 71 2.68 -6.63 16.75
C LYS A 71 1.36 -7.40 16.51
N SER A 72 0.79 -8.05 17.52
CA SER A 72 -0.51 -8.73 17.46
C SER A 72 -1.73 -7.80 17.56
N GLN A 73 -1.54 -6.54 17.95
CA GLN A 73 -2.59 -5.54 18.17
C GLN A 73 -2.70 -4.51 17.04
N ILE A 74 -1.85 -4.59 16.03
CA ILE A 74 -1.80 -3.64 14.92
C ILE A 74 -2.43 -4.30 13.69
N PRO A 75 -3.69 -3.98 13.34
CA PRO A 75 -4.45 -4.72 12.34
C PRO A 75 -4.14 -4.26 10.92
N TYR A 76 -2.87 -4.12 10.54
CA TYR A 76 -2.46 -3.67 9.20
C TYR A 76 -2.65 -4.76 8.15
N PHE A 77 -3.90 -5.16 7.93
CA PHE A 77 -4.26 -6.16 6.94
C PHE A 77 -4.98 -5.49 5.78
N ILE A 78 -4.60 -5.87 4.56
CA ILE A 78 -5.26 -5.37 3.37
C ILE A 78 -6.65 -6.02 3.28
N GLN A 79 -7.67 -5.19 3.19
CA GLN A 79 -9.06 -5.61 3.02
C GLN A 79 -9.50 -5.51 1.57
N ASP A 80 -9.07 -4.44 0.89
CA ASP A 80 -9.46 -4.19 -0.50
C ASP A 80 -8.43 -3.30 -1.21
N ILE A 81 -8.23 -3.58 -2.51
CA ILE A 81 -7.47 -2.74 -3.43
C ILE A 81 -8.30 -2.56 -4.70
N GLU A 82 -8.64 -1.31 -4.99
CA GLU A 82 -9.41 -0.92 -6.18
C GLU A 82 -8.56 -0.03 -7.08
N ILE A 83 -8.42 -0.41 -8.35
CA ILE A 83 -7.67 0.35 -9.36
C ILE A 83 -8.59 0.76 -10.51
N GLU A 84 -8.59 2.04 -10.83
CA GLU A 84 -9.43 2.63 -11.88
C GLU A 84 -8.58 3.44 -12.87
N ASP A 85 -8.89 3.32 -14.18
CA ASP A 85 -8.38 4.25 -15.18
C ASP A 85 -9.19 5.56 -15.09
N ILE A 86 -8.52 6.69 -14.91
CA ILE A 86 -9.16 8.02 -14.81
C ILE A 86 -8.55 9.02 -15.80
N GLN A 87 -9.28 10.09 -16.08
CA GLN A 87 -8.82 11.22 -16.88
C GLN A 87 -8.75 12.47 -16.01
N VAL A 88 -7.57 13.08 -15.91
CA VAL A 88 -7.35 14.34 -15.18
C VAL A 88 -6.66 15.30 -16.13
N GLU A 89 -7.28 16.43 -16.41
CA GLU A 89 -6.73 17.46 -17.31
C GLU A 89 -6.31 16.90 -18.70
N GLY A 90 -7.05 15.90 -19.21
CA GLY A 90 -6.76 15.25 -20.49
C GLY A 90 -5.60 14.25 -20.47
N LYS A 91 -5.08 13.91 -19.29
CA LYS A 91 -4.07 12.87 -19.08
C LYS A 91 -4.73 11.61 -18.50
N SER A 92 -4.37 10.46 -19.06
CA SER A 92 -4.72 9.15 -18.50
C SER A 92 -3.87 8.86 -17.28
N LEU A 93 -4.50 8.61 -16.13
CA LEU A 93 -3.86 8.27 -14.87
C LEU A 93 -4.54 7.04 -14.25
N LEU A 94 -3.91 6.48 -13.23
CA LEU A 94 -4.43 5.38 -12.43
C LEU A 94 -4.80 5.89 -11.05
N LYS A 95 -6.06 5.68 -10.66
CA LYS A 95 -6.50 5.88 -9.29
C LYS A 95 -6.43 4.56 -8.56
N CYS A 96 -5.81 4.54 -7.38
CA CYS A 96 -5.74 3.37 -6.51
C CYS A 96 -6.32 3.73 -5.15
N LYS A 97 -7.25 2.92 -4.65
CA LYS A 97 -7.74 2.97 -3.26
C LYS A 97 -7.34 1.69 -2.55
N ILE A 98 -6.81 1.82 -1.34
CA ILE A 98 -6.42 0.69 -0.51
C ILE A 98 -7.09 0.85 0.84
N GLN A 99 -7.86 -0.16 1.23
CA GLN A 99 -8.44 -0.29 2.56
C GLN A 99 -7.52 -1.18 3.39
N MET A 100 -6.83 -0.58 4.37
CA MET A 100 -5.97 -1.30 5.31
C MET A 100 -6.09 -0.70 6.72
N PRO A 101 -7.19 -0.96 7.44
CA PRO A 101 -7.44 -0.37 8.76
C PRO A 101 -6.22 -0.46 9.68
N PRO A 102 -5.92 0.57 10.47
CA PRO A 102 -6.66 1.82 10.69
C PRO A 102 -6.33 2.92 9.67
N LEU A 103 -5.93 2.57 8.44
CA LEU A 103 -5.52 3.51 7.40
C LEU A 103 -6.24 3.22 6.07
N ASP A 104 -6.92 4.22 5.53
CA ASP A 104 -7.35 4.22 4.14
C ASP A 104 -6.39 5.07 3.32
N VAL A 105 -6.01 4.58 2.15
CA VAL A 105 -5.10 5.25 1.22
C VAL A 105 -5.80 5.48 -0.12
N GLU A 106 -5.66 6.68 -0.66
CA GLU A 106 -6.04 7.00 -2.04
C GLU A 106 -4.86 7.67 -2.75
N LEU A 107 -4.49 7.12 -3.91
CA LEU A 107 -3.39 7.57 -4.76
C LEU A 107 -3.90 7.81 -6.19
N VAL A 108 -3.37 8.84 -6.87
CA VAL A 108 -3.55 9.08 -8.32
C VAL A 108 -2.18 9.24 -8.96
N CYS A 109 -1.78 8.24 -9.75
CA CYS A 109 -0.41 8.11 -10.24
C CYS A 109 -0.36 7.77 -11.73
N SER A 110 0.79 7.99 -12.34
CA SER A 110 1.01 7.70 -13.76
C SER A 110 1.29 6.21 -14.01
N ASN A 111 1.85 5.52 -13.01
CA ASN A 111 2.18 4.11 -13.10
C ASN A 111 2.01 3.37 -11.76
N ILE A 112 1.74 2.07 -11.85
CA ILE A 112 1.69 1.13 -10.72
C ILE A 112 2.45 -0.12 -11.15
N ILE A 113 3.43 -0.54 -10.34
CA ILE A 113 4.31 -1.67 -10.62
C ILE A 113 4.18 -2.67 -9.46
N LEU A 114 4.01 -3.94 -9.79
CA LEU A 114 4.02 -5.05 -8.86
C LEU A 114 5.37 -5.77 -8.93
N GLU A 115 6.04 -5.89 -7.79
CA GLU A 115 7.35 -6.54 -7.66
C GLU A 115 7.26 -7.62 -6.57
N ARG A 116 7.83 -8.80 -6.84
CA ARG A 116 8.14 -9.77 -5.79
C ARG A 116 9.52 -9.45 -5.24
N ILE A 117 9.63 -9.33 -3.92
CA ILE A 117 10.87 -8.99 -3.23
C ILE A 117 11.18 -10.04 -2.16
N SER A 118 12.46 -10.28 -1.91
CA SER A 118 12.89 -11.22 -0.88
C SER A 118 12.34 -10.79 0.49
N LYS A 119 12.02 -11.77 1.35
CA LYS A 119 11.61 -11.51 2.74
C LYS A 119 12.67 -10.74 3.53
N ASP A 120 13.93 -10.85 3.14
CA ASP A 120 15.05 -10.16 3.77
C ASP A 120 15.20 -8.68 3.34
N GLU A 121 14.60 -8.27 2.21
CA GLU A 121 14.67 -6.91 1.67
C GLU A 121 13.61 -5.96 2.25
N ALA A 122 12.60 -6.51 2.93
CA ALA A 122 11.72 -5.77 3.80
C ALA A 122 12.29 -5.88 5.22
N PRO A 123 13.23 -5.02 5.64
CA PRO A 123 13.63 -5.01 7.04
C PRO A 123 12.36 -4.78 7.85
N ASP A 124 12.00 -5.77 8.67
CA ASP A 124 11.00 -5.63 9.70
C ASP A 124 11.42 -4.38 10.50
N ILE A 125 10.69 -3.28 10.34
CA ILE A 125 11.02 -1.98 10.97
C ILE A 125 10.98 -2.10 12.51
N HIS A 126 10.56 -3.27 13.00
CA HIS A 126 10.51 -3.66 14.39
C HIS A 126 11.74 -4.45 14.88
N SER A 127 12.73 -4.78 14.04
CA SER A 127 13.95 -5.46 14.51
C SER A 127 14.86 -4.61 15.40
N ASN A 128 14.64 -3.29 15.47
CA ASN A 128 15.47 -2.36 16.25
C ASN A 128 14.80 -1.86 17.54
N TYR A 129 13.74 -2.54 18.02
CA TYR A 129 13.08 -2.22 19.29
C TYR A 129 13.14 -3.35 20.32
N PHE A 130 14.17 -4.21 20.24
CA PHE A 130 14.52 -5.18 21.29
C PHE A 130 16.00 -5.06 21.66
#